data_AF-A0A318B0V2-F1
#
_entry.id   AF-A0A318B0V2-F1
#
_cell.length_a   1.000
_cell.length_b   1.000
_cell.length_c   1.000
_cell.angle_alpha   90.00
_cell.angle_beta   90.00
_cell.angle_gamma   90.00
#
_symmetry.space_group_name_H-M   'P 1'
#
loop_
_entity.id
_entity.type
_entity.pdbx_description
1 polymer ?
#
loop_
_entity_poly.entity_id
_entity_poly.type
_entity_poly.pdbx_seq_one_letter_code
_entity_poly.pdbx_strand_id
1 'polypeptide(L)'
;MDILGVIGDVLWILALSIMAGASRMAWSKIPKGEPTPVAWSPKGATLLRLPRGPALVLLPAGAFAISLYLLVESRQAEDLTLRLTMLGLRATLAAILAVIHLTQVRRALNQLAEEGKIRL
;
A
#
# COMPACT_ATOMS: atom_id res chain seq x y z
N MET A 1 14.86 13.83 -20.77
CA MET A 1 13.82 13.15 -19.97
C MET A 1 13.99 11.66 -20.15
N ASP A 2 14.11 10.90 -19.08
CA ASP A 2 14.32 9.44 -19.14
C ASP A 2 12.97 8.72 -19.17
N ILE A 3 12.68 8.05 -20.28
CA ILE A 3 11.42 7.31 -20.49
C ILE A 3 11.26 6.20 -19.44
N LEU A 4 12.35 5.54 -19.04
CA LEU A 4 12.29 4.46 -18.03
C LEU A 4 11.85 5.02 -16.68
N GLY A 5 12.38 6.19 -16.30
CA GLY A 5 11.96 6.89 -15.08
C GLY A 5 10.48 7.24 -15.09
N VAL A 6 9.97 7.75 -16.22
CA VAL A 6 8.54 8.11 -16.38
C VAL A 6 7.65 6.88 -16.22
N ILE A 7 8.00 5.74 -16.82
CA ILE A 7 7.24 4.49 -16.67
C ILE A 7 7.19 4.08 -15.20
N GLY A 8 8.33 4.12 -14.51
CA GLY A 8 8.39 3.82 -13.08
C GLY A 8 7.48 4.74 -12.26
N ASP A 9 7.47 6.04 -12.55
CA ASP A 9 6.63 7.01 -11.84
C ASP A 9 5.13 6.76 -12.06
N VAL A 10 4.73 6.48 -13.30
CA VAL A 10 3.33 6.13 -13.61
C VAL A 10 2.88 4.92 -12.83
N LEU A 11 3.70 3.87 -12.74
CA LEU A 11 3.38 2.66 -11.98
C LEU A 11 3.19 2.95 -10.49
N TRP A 12 4.06 3.78 -9.90
CA TRP A 12 3.94 4.19 -8.50
C TRP A 12 2.72 5.06 -8.24
N ILE A 13 2.40 5.99 -9.14
CA ILE A 13 1.19 6.83 -9.04
C ILE A 13 -0.07 5.96 -9.09
N LEU A 14 -0.12 4.98 -9.99
CA LEU A 14 -1.23 4.04 -10.08
C LEU A 14 -1.36 3.21 -8.81
N ALA A 15 -0.26 2.64 -8.32
CA ALA A 15 -0.25 1.84 -7.09
C ALA A 15 -0.74 2.66 -5.88
N LEU A 16 -0.22 3.88 -5.69
CA LEU A 16 -0.61 4.77 -4.60
C LEU A 16 -2.07 5.22 -4.73
N SER A 17 -2.56 5.47 -5.95
CA SER A 17 -3.95 5.83 -6.21
C SER A 17 -4.91 4.69 -5.85
N ILE A 18 -4.55 3.44 -6.21
CA ILE A 18 -5.30 2.24 -5.83
C ILE A 18 -5.34 2.12 -4.30
N MET A 19 -4.19 2.28 -3.65
CA MET A 19 -4.09 2.20 -2.20
C MET A 19 -4.93 3.27 -1.49
N ALA A 20 -4.85 4.52 -1.94
CA ALA A 20 -5.65 5.62 -1.43
C ALA A 20 -7.15 5.40 -1.66
N GLY A 21 -7.54 4.87 -2.83
CA GLY A 21 -8.91 4.50 -3.16
C GLY A 21 -9.46 3.43 -2.22
N ALA A 22 -8.70 2.36 -1.97
CA ALA A 22 -9.06 1.31 -1.03
C ALA A 22 -9.18 1.83 0.40
N SER A 23 -8.23 2.65 0.84
CA SER A 23 -8.28 3.34 2.13
C SER A 23 -9.52 4.22 2.28
N ARG A 24 -9.84 5.02 1.26
CA ARG A 24 -11.03 5.88 1.26
C ARG A 24 -12.32 5.09 1.33
N MET A 25 -12.41 3.98 0.60
CA MET A 25 -13.55 3.06 0.63
C MET A 25 -13.72 2.42 2.00
N ALA A 26 -12.63 1.97 2.62
CA ALA A 26 -12.68 1.39 3.97
C ALA A 26 -13.02 2.44 5.04
N TRP A 27 -12.56 3.68 4.84
CA TRP A 27 -12.81 4.78 5.77
C TRP A 27 -14.28 5.11 5.96
N SER A 28 -15.08 5.01 4.90
CA SER A 28 -16.53 5.23 4.97
C SER A 28 -17.28 4.08 5.64
N LYS A 29 -16.72 2.85 5.61
CA LYS A 29 -17.34 1.66 6.20
C LYS A 29 -16.99 1.47 7.69
N ILE A 30 -15.80 1.87 8.11
CA ILE A 30 -15.32 1.64 9.50
C ILE A 30 -15.80 2.78 10.42
N PRO A 31 -16.56 2.49 11.49
CA PRO A 31 -17.02 3.49 12.46
C PRO A 31 -15.87 4.25 13.10
N LYS A 32 -16.13 5.49 13.53
CA LYS A 32 -15.16 6.28 14.28
C LYS A 32 -14.89 5.59 15.62
N GLY A 33 -13.61 5.49 15.99
CA GLY A 33 -13.18 4.87 17.25
C GLY A 33 -13.03 3.35 17.20
N GLU A 34 -13.41 2.70 16.09
CA GLU A 34 -13.29 1.25 15.98
C GLU A 34 -11.84 0.82 15.69
N PRO A 35 -11.20 0.02 16.57
CA PRO A 35 -9.87 -0.53 16.33
C PRO A 35 -9.89 -1.51 15.16
N THR A 36 -9.14 -1.17 14.12
CA THR A 36 -9.07 -1.90 12.85
C THR A 36 -7.88 -2.89 12.89
N PRO A 37 -8.09 -4.18 12.58
CA PRO A 37 -7.00 -5.15 12.51
C PRO A 37 -6.05 -4.83 11.35
N VAL A 38 -4.75 -4.90 11.61
CA VAL A 38 -3.69 -4.58 10.63
C VAL A 38 -2.68 -5.70 10.44
N ALA A 39 -2.59 -6.62 11.39
CA ALA A 39 -1.69 -7.76 11.33
C ALA A 39 -2.36 -9.02 11.88
N TRP A 40 -2.01 -10.17 11.30
CA TRP A 40 -2.58 -11.46 11.64
C TRP A 40 -1.51 -12.52 11.71
N SER A 41 -1.73 -13.51 12.58
CA SER A 41 -0.93 -14.72 12.65
C SER A 41 -1.19 -15.60 11.43
N PRO A 42 -0.29 -16.55 11.11
CA PRO A 42 -0.53 -17.56 10.09
C PRO A 42 -1.81 -18.38 10.35
N LYS A 43 -2.22 -18.50 11.62
CA LYS A 43 -3.44 -19.21 12.05
C LYS A 43 -4.71 -18.36 11.98
N GLY A 44 -4.63 -17.11 11.51
CA GLY A 44 -5.80 -16.24 11.34
C GLY A 44 -6.05 -15.25 12.47
N ALA A 45 -5.52 -15.50 13.69
CA ALA A 45 -5.73 -14.63 14.84
C ALA A 45 -5.14 -13.22 14.62
N THR A 46 -5.87 -12.17 15.02
CA THR A 46 -5.38 -10.79 14.97
C THR A 46 -4.23 -10.59 15.93
N LEU A 47 -3.08 -10.15 15.42
CA LEU A 47 -1.90 -9.81 16.23
C LEU A 47 -1.92 -8.35 16.67
N LEU A 48 -2.39 -7.46 15.79
CA LEU A 48 -2.36 -6.03 16.03
C LEU A 48 -3.62 -5.36 15.50
N ARG A 49 -4.19 -4.47 16.31
CA ARG A 49 -5.22 -3.52 15.91
C ARG A 49 -4.70 -2.10 16.11
N LEU A 50 -5.01 -1.23 15.17
CA LEU A 50 -4.69 0.19 15.23
C LEU A 50 -5.96 1.02 15.12
N PRO A 51 -5.95 2.29 15.57
CA PRO A 51 -7.03 3.20 15.26
C PRO A 51 -7.21 3.32 13.73
N ARG A 52 -8.44 3.57 13.28
CA ARG A 52 -8.81 3.64 11.85
C ARG A 52 -7.84 4.45 10.98
N GLY A 53 -7.39 5.60 11.50
CA GLY A 53 -6.47 6.50 10.78
C GLY A 53 -5.14 5.82 10.42
N PRO A 54 -4.30 5.52 11.41
CA PRO A 54 -3.05 4.79 11.20
C PRO A 54 -3.24 3.46 10.46
N ALA A 55 -4.31 2.71 10.73
CA ALA A 55 -4.55 1.42 10.10
C ALA A 55 -4.67 1.49 8.56
N LEU A 56 -5.24 2.57 8.04
CA LEU A 56 -5.46 2.76 6.62
C LEU A 56 -4.31 3.55 5.97
N VAL A 57 -3.71 4.51 6.68
CA VAL A 57 -2.74 5.44 6.07
C VAL A 57 -1.29 4.98 6.17
N LEU A 58 -0.92 4.15 7.15
CA LEU A 58 0.48 3.82 7.40
C LEU A 58 1.16 3.12 6.22
N LEU A 59 0.48 2.16 5.60
CA LEU A 59 1.03 1.39 4.48
C LEU A 59 1.14 2.25 3.20
N PRO A 60 0.10 3.00 2.78
CA PRO A 60 0.22 3.96 1.67
C PRO A 60 1.29 5.03 1.92
N ALA A 61 1.41 5.55 3.14
CA ALA A 61 2.43 6.55 3.49
C ALA A 61 3.85 5.96 3.43
N GLY A 62 4.04 4.74 3.93
CA GLY A 62 5.31 4.01 3.81
C GLY A 62 5.67 3.72 2.35
N ALA A 63 4.70 3.30 1.54
CA ALA A 63 4.88 3.10 0.11
C ALA A 63 5.28 4.39 -0.60
N PHE A 64 4.68 5.52 -0.25
CA PHE A 64 5.06 6.83 -0.78
C PHE A 64 6.50 7.21 -0.41
N ALA A 65 6.92 7.00 0.85
CA ALA A 65 8.30 7.25 1.26
C ALA A 65 9.30 6.39 0.47
N ILE A 66 8.99 5.11 0.25
CA ILE A 66 9.79 4.20 -0.58
C ILE A 66 9.85 4.69 -2.03
N SER A 67 8.73 5.15 -2.59
CA SER A 67 8.68 5.64 -3.97
C SER A 67 9.59 6.85 -4.19
N LEU A 68 9.60 7.78 -3.22
CA LEU A 68 10.46 8.97 -3.22
C LEU A 68 11.93 8.58 -3.11
N TYR A 69 12.28 7.67 -2.20
CA TYR A 69 13.64 7.16 -2.08
C TYR A 69 14.13 6.55 -3.39
N LEU A 70 13.36 5.64 -3.97
CA LEU A 70 13.71 5.00 -5.24
C LEU A 70 13.75 5.99 -6.40
N LEU A 71 13.03 7.11 -6.33
CA LEU A 71 13.05 8.14 -7.37
C LEU A 71 14.40 8.85 -7.34
N VAL A 72 14.87 9.22 -6.15
CA VAL A 72 16.20 9.81 -5.95
C VAL A 72 17.29 8.86 -6.42
N GLU A 73 17.21 7.58 -6.04
CA GLU A 73 18.19 6.56 -6.46
C GLU A 73 18.18 6.35 -7.98
N SER A 74 17.00 6.27 -8.61
CA SER A 74 16.92 6.09 -10.07
C SER A 74 17.56 7.22 -10.88
N ARG A 75 17.65 8.43 -10.31
CA ARG A 75 18.29 9.58 -10.97
C ARG A 75 19.82 9.52 -10.93
N GLN A 76 20.39 8.75 -10.01
CA GLN A 76 21.82 8.54 -9.90
C GLN A 76 22.33 7.40 -10.80
N ALA A 77 21.43 6.71 -11.52
CA ALA A 77 21.81 5.59 -12.37
C ALA A 77 22.52 6.06 -13.66
N GLU A 78 23.83 5.83 -13.72
CA GLU A 78 24.70 6.28 -14.81
C GLU A 78 24.63 5.37 -16.05
N ASP A 79 24.43 4.06 -15.87
CA ASP A 79 24.37 3.09 -16.97
C ASP A 79 22.94 2.57 -17.26
N LEU A 80 22.77 1.98 -18.45
CA LEU A 80 21.47 1.46 -18.89
C LEU A 80 21.04 0.24 -18.08
N THR A 81 22.00 -0.60 -17.67
CA THR A 81 21.74 -1.82 -16.89
C THR A 81 21.11 -1.47 -15.55
N LEU A 82 21.70 -0.54 -14.79
CA LEU A 82 21.17 -0.10 -13.50
C LEU A 82 19.81 0.58 -13.66
N ARG A 83 19.59 1.35 -14.74
CA ARG A 83 18.26 1.93 -15.03
C ARG A 83 17.18 0.88 -15.25
N LEU A 84 17.49 -0.18 -15.99
CA LEU A 84 16.57 -1.30 -16.19
C LEU A 84 16.31 -2.06 -14.88
N THR A 85 17.34 -2.29 -14.07
CA THR A 85 17.21 -2.91 -12.75
C THR A 85 16.35 -2.06 -11.81
N MET A 86 16.57 -0.75 -11.77
CA MET A 86 15.79 0.19 -10.96
C MET A 86 14.34 0.27 -11.43
N LEU A 87 14.08 0.26 -12.73
CA LEU A 87 12.72 0.18 -13.27
C LEU A 87 12.02 -1.11 -12.81
N GLY A 88 12.70 -2.27 -12.95
CA GLY A 88 12.17 -3.55 -12.51
C GLY A 88 11.83 -3.55 -11.02
N LEU A 89 12.77 -3.08 -10.19
CA LEU A 89 12.58 -2.96 -8.74
C LEU A 89 11.39 -2.05 -8.39
N ARG A 90 11.31 -0.86 -9.01
CA ARG A 90 10.21 0.10 -8.81
C ARG A 90 8.87 -0.53 -9.20
N ALA A 91 8.80 -1.18 -10.36
CA ALA A 91 7.58 -1.82 -10.86
C ALA A 91 7.11 -2.95 -9.93
N THR A 92 8.02 -3.84 -9.54
CA THR A 92 7.71 -4.98 -8.66
C THR A 92 7.28 -4.52 -7.27
N LEU A 93 8.00 -3.57 -6.66
CA LEU A 93 7.66 -3.06 -5.34
C LEU A 93 6.32 -2.33 -5.33
N ALA A 94 6.04 -1.50 -6.35
CA ALA A 94 4.76 -0.81 -6.47
C ALA A 94 3.59 -1.81 -6.50
N ALA A 95 3.71 -2.86 -7.32
CA ALA A 95 2.69 -3.91 -7.43
C ALA A 95 2.53 -4.69 -6.10
N ILE A 96 3.63 -5.13 -5.49
CA ILE A 96 3.60 -5.88 -4.22
C ILE A 96 2.93 -5.05 -3.13
N LEU A 97 3.32 -3.79 -2.95
CA LEU A 97 2.76 -2.92 -1.91
C LEU A 97 1.27 -2.66 -2.12
N ALA A 98 0.85 -2.44 -3.36
CA ALA A 98 -0.57 -2.30 -3.69
C ALA A 98 -1.38 -3.56 -3.33
N VAL A 99 -0.88 -4.75 -3.70
CA VAL A 99 -1.55 -6.02 -3.39
C VAL A 99 -1.59 -6.29 -1.89
N ILE A 100 -0.50 -6.03 -1.16
CA ILE A 100 -0.43 -6.15 0.29
C ILE A 100 -1.50 -5.26 0.93
N HIS A 101 -1.57 -3.97 0.54
CA HIS A 101 -2.55 -3.05 1.11
C HIS A 101 -4.00 -3.46 0.81
N LEU A 102 -4.29 -3.84 -0.44
CA LEU A 102 -5.63 -4.32 -0.82
C LEU A 102 -6.04 -5.54 -0.02
N THR A 103 -5.11 -6.48 0.17
CA THR A 103 -5.35 -7.70 0.94
C THR A 103 -5.56 -7.39 2.42
N GLN A 104 -4.74 -6.50 2.99
CA GLN A 104 -4.88 -6.00 4.36
C GLN A 104 -6.25 -5.35 4.57
N VAL A 105 -6.65 -4.42 3.70
CA VAL A 105 -7.94 -3.71 3.79
C VAL A 105 -9.11 -4.68 3.65
N ARG A 106 -9.07 -5.56 2.65
CA ARG A 106 -10.12 -6.56 2.44
C ARG A 106 -10.29 -7.48 3.65
N ARG A 107 -9.17 -7.99 4.18
CA ARG A 107 -9.18 -8.87 5.35
C ARG A 107 -9.69 -8.15 6.59
N ALA A 108 -9.29 -6.89 6.78
CA ALA A 108 -9.76 -6.09 7.90
C ALA A 108 -11.27 -5.84 7.85
N LEU A 109 -11.81 -5.50 6.68
CA LEU A 109 -13.24 -5.30 6.50
C LEU A 109 -14.03 -6.59 6.71
N ASN A 110 -13.58 -7.71 6.13
CA ASN A 110 -14.25 -9.01 6.31
C ASN A 110 -14.30 -9.39 7.80
N GLN A 111 -13.19 -9.25 8.51
CA GLN A 111 -13.14 -9.57 9.92
C GLN A 111 -14.06 -8.65 10.76
N LEU A 112 -14.07 -7.34 10.48
CA LEU A 112 -14.97 -6.42 11.17
C LEU A 112 -16.45 -6.72 10.87
N ALA A 113 -16.76 -7.26 9.69
CA ALA A 113 -18.11 -7.69 9.33
C ALA A 113 -18.50 -8.98 10.05
N GLU A 114 -17.59 -9.95 10.14
CA GLU A 114 -17.77 -11.19 10.93
C GLU A 114 -17.98 -10.90 12.42
N GLU A 115 -17.29 -9.87 12.94
CA GLU A 115 -17.47 -9.38 14.31
C GLU A 115 -18.76 -8.56 14.51
N GLY A 116 -19.57 -8.36 13.45
CA GLY A 116 -20.81 -7.60 13.48
C GLY A 116 -20.63 -6.09 13.67
N LYS A 117 -19.39 -5.58 13.53
CA LYS A 117 -19.07 -4.17 13.77
C LYS A 117 -19.35 -3.27 12.56
N ILE A 118 -19.37 -3.86 11.37
CA ILE A 118 -19.72 -3.18 10.12
C ILE A 118 -20.68 -4.03 9.29
N ARG A 119 -21.43 -3.39 8.40
CA ARG A 119 -22.20 -4.06 7.33
C ARG A 119 -21.48 -3.84 6.01
N LEU A 120 -21.19 -4.93 5.29
CA LEU A 120 -20.49 -4.88 4.01
C LEU A 120 -21.41 -4.55 2.85
#